data_AF-A0A7V5UJV0-F1
#
_entry.id   AF-A0A7V5UJV0-F1
#
_cell.length_a   1.000
_cell.length_b   1.000
_cell.length_c   1.000
_cell.angle_alpha   90.00
_cell.angle_beta   90.00
_cell.angle_gamma   90.00
#
_symmetry.space_group_name_H-M   'P 1'
#
loop_
_entity.id
_entity.type
_entity.pdbx_description
1 polymer ?
#
loop_
_entity_poly.entity_id
_entity_poly.type
_entity_poly.pdbx_seq_one_letter_code
_entity_poly.pdbx_strand_id
1 'polypeptide(L)'
;MQVQWHESWIGLRPSKTRIPFRYGRACLERCPQLLVRVTVEVDGRRADGFAGDCLPPGWFDKTPGKDYPRQLDEMLATIEAAREEYAGALHQPTAFFPVWLELQQQIESWCSQRGIVPLLASFGLSLWERAILDAACRAHHVGFARAARDNIFGIDAGRAHKTLQGAVPSDWLPKEPRKRIAVRHTVGMGDALRPRDISDDERLDDGRPQALQEYIRQLGIRFFKIKLSGDPAADLKRLLEVT
;
A
#
# COMPACT_ATOMS: atom_id res chain seq x y z
N MET A 1 5.58 18.08 -13.99
CA MET A 1 4.37 18.80 -13.57
C MET A 1 4.68 19.82 -12.48
N GLN A 2 4.01 20.97 -12.53
CA GLN A 2 3.86 21.90 -11.41
C GLN A 2 2.59 21.54 -10.65
N VAL A 3 2.65 21.46 -9.33
CA VAL A 3 1.52 21.09 -8.47
C VAL A 3 1.31 22.17 -7.42
N GLN A 4 0.06 22.59 -7.24
CA GLN A 4 -0.38 23.42 -6.13
C GLN A 4 -1.45 22.69 -5.33
N TRP A 5 -1.28 22.61 -4.02
CA TRP A 5 -2.21 22.03 -3.07
C TRP A 5 -3.28 23.04 -2.66
N HIS A 6 -4.54 22.60 -2.62
CA HIS A 6 -5.66 23.44 -2.15
C HIS A 6 -6.28 22.93 -0.85
N GLU A 7 -6.76 21.69 -0.88
CA GLU A 7 -7.45 21.10 0.27
C GLU A 7 -7.27 19.59 0.29
N SER A 8 -7.53 19.01 1.44
CA SER A 8 -7.38 17.57 1.64
C SER A 8 -8.33 17.05 2.69
N TRP A 9 -8.59 15.76 2.62
CA TRP A 9 -9.42 15.03 3.56
C TRP A 9 -8.80 13.68 3.88
N ILE A 10 -8.93 13.25 5.14
CA ILE A 10 -8.62 11.91 5.60
C ILE A 10 -9.90 11.29 6.14
N GLY A 11 -10.20 10.07 5.70
CA GLY A 11 -11.30 9.26 6.20
C GLY A 11 -10.82 7.94 6.74
N LEU A 12 -11.37 7.56 7.89
CA LEU A 12 -11.18 6.24 8.49
C LEU A 12 -12.50 5.47 8.45
N ARG A 13 -12.45 4.27 7.88
CA ARG A 13 -13.55 3.31 7.90
C ARG A 13 -13.15 2.10 8.73
N PRO A 14 -13.79 1.86 9.89
CA PRO A 14 -13.61 0.63 10.64
C PRO A 14 -13.94 -0.57 9.74
N SER A 15 -13.09 -1.60 9.76
CA SER A 15 -13.39 -2.85 9.07
C SER A 15 -13.04 -4.05 9.93
N LYS A 16 -13.81 -5.12 9.76
CA LYS A 16 -13.58 -6.43 10.36
C LYS A 16 -13.28 -7.41 9.23
N THR A 17 -12.26 -8.22 9.41
CA THR A 17 -11.99 -9.35 8.52
C THR A 17 -13.14 -10.35 8.61
N ARG A 18 -13.50 -10.97 7.48
CA ARG A 18 -14.50 -12.04 7.44
C ARG A 18 -14.01 -13.28 8.21
N ILE A 19 -12.74 -13.63 8.00
CA ILE A 19 -12.01 -14.71 8.68
C ILE A 19 -10.76 -14.08 9.31
N PRO A 20 -10.46 -14.36 10.59
CA PRO A 20 -9.24 -13.84 11.22
C PRO A 20 -7.98 -14.21 10.43
N PHE A 21 -7.17 -13.22 10.06
CA PHE A 21 -5.97 -13.44 9.26
C PHE A 21 -4.71 -13.45 10.12
N ARG A 22 -4.05 -14.60 10.23
CA ARG A 22 -2.86 -14.78 11.09
C ARG A 22 -1.55 -14.63 10.32
N TYR A 23 -0.61 -13.85 10.85
CA TYR A 23 0.75 -13.73 10.33
C TYR A 23 1.74 -13.41 11.44
N GLY A 24 2.86 -14.15 11.48
CA GLY A 24 3.79 -14.06 12.60
C GLY A 24 3.05 -14.29 13.91
N ARG A 25 3.14 -13.33 14.84
CA ARG A 25 2.42 -13.35 16.12
C ARG A 25 1.10 -12.58 16.11
N ALA A 26 0.74 -11.92 15.01
CA ALA A 26 -0.46 -11.11 14.90
C ALA A 26 -1.65 -11.95 14.41
N CYS A 27 -2.83 -11.67 14.96
CA CYS A 27 -4.12 -12.11 14.44
C CYS A 27 -4.93 -10.88 14.05
N LEU A 28 -5.12 -10.69 12.74
CA LEU A 28 -5.84 -9.55 12.21
C LEU A 28 -7.32 -9.87 12.16
N GLU A 29 -8.07 -9.28 13.10
CA GLU A 29 -9.53 -9.35 13.12
C GLU A 29 -10.16 -8.01 12.70
N ARG A 30 -9.55 -6.90 13.12
CA ARG A 30 -10.01 -5.54 12.84
C ARG A 30 -8.87 -4.75 12.21
N CYS A 31 -9.15 -4.10 11.09
CA CYS A 31 -8.15 -3.33 10.36
C CYS A 31 -8.82 -2.08 9.76
N PRO A 32 -8.69 -0.89 10.36
CA PRO A 32 -9.22 0.32 9.78
C PRO A 32 -8.71 0.49 8.34
N GLN A 33 -9.63 0.88 7.45
CA GLN A 33 -9.32 1.29 6.09
C GLN A 33 -9.20 2.80 6.10
N LEU A 34 -8.06 3.32 5.70
CA LEU A 34 -7.81 4.73 5.56
C LEU A 34 -7.95 5.14 4.09
N LEU A 35 -8.61 6.26 3.85
CA LEU A 35 -8.79 6.89 2.56
C LEU A 35 -8.34 8.34 2.66
N VAL A 36 -7.66 8.83 1.63
CA VAL A 36 -7.33 10.24 1.49
C VAL A 36 -7.87 10.78 0.18
N ARG A 37 -8.24 12.06 0.21
CA ARG A 37 -8.52 12.87 -0.98
C ARG A 37 -7.65 14.11 -0.90
N VAL A 38 -7.05 14.49 -2.01
CA VAL A 38 -6.39 15.79 -2.17
C VAL A 38 -6.95 16.48 -3.40
N THR A 39 -7.21 17.78 -3.28
CA THR A 39 -7.47 18.65 -4.41
C THR A 39 -6.21 19.43 -4.72
N VAL A 40 -5.70 19.27 -5.94
CA VAL A 40 -4.54 19.99 -6.44
C VAL A 40 -4.85 20.67 -7.76
N GLU A 41 -4.14 21.76 -8.07
CA GLU A 41 -3.97 22.24 -9.42
C GLU A 41 -2.69 21.66 -10.01
N VAL A 42 -2.79 21.07 -11.20
CA VAL A 42 -1.65 20.49 -11.94
C VAL A 42 -1.59 21.16 -13.30
N ASP A 43 -0.49 21.87 -13.56
CA ASP A 43 -0.26 22.62 -14.80
C ASP A 43 -1.49 23.48 -15.22
N GLY A 44 -2.09 24.19 -14.25
CA GLY A 44 -3.26 25.06 -14.47
C GLY A 44 -4.63 24.37 -14.44
N ARG A 45 -4.68 23.06 -14.13
CA ARG A 45 -5.94 22.29 -14.09
C ARG A 45 -6.19 21.71 -12.71
N ARG A 46 -7.33 22.07 -12.12
CA ARG A 46 -7.75 21.55 -10.82
C ARG A 46 -8.35 20.15 -10.94
N ALA A 47 -7.91 19.23 -10.08
CA ALA A 47 -8.45 17.88 -9.98
C ALA A 47 -8.36 17.33 -8.56
N ASP A 48 -9.28 16.43 -8.24
CA ASP A 48 -9.23 15.62 -7.04
C ASP A 48 -8.51 14.31 -7.33
N GLY A 49 -7.66 13.86 -6.40
CA GLY A 49 -7.04 12.55 -6.44
C GLY A 49 -7.15 11.82 -5.12
N PHE A 50 -7.06 10.50 -5.19
CA PHE A 50 -7.43 9.60 -4.11
C PHE A 50 -6.38 8.52 -3.89
N ALA A 51 -6.18 8.15 -2.63
CA ALA A 51 -5.43 6.97 -2.25
C ALA A 51 -6.05 6.33 -1.01
N GLY A 52 -5.67 5.08 -0.73
CA GLY A 52 -6.12 4.40 0.46
C GLY A 52 -5.24 3.23 0.82
N ASP A 53 -5.31 2.83 2.09
CA ASP A 53 -4.59 1.69 2.63
C ASP A 53 -5.26 1.08 3.85
N CYS A 54 -4.87 -0.15 4.16
CA CYS A 54 -5.18 -0.80 5.43
C CYS A 54 -4.18 -0.32 6.49
N LEU A 55 -4.60 -0.27 7.76
CA LEU A 55 -3.72 0.01 8.91
C LEU A 55 -3.49 -1.24 9.77
N PRO A 56 -2.78 -2.27 9.28
CA PRO A 56 -2.65 -3.55 9.99
C PRO A 56 -1.63 -3.54 11.15
N PRO A 57 -1.87 -4.30 12.23
CA PRO A 57 -0.90 -4.49 13.31
C PRO A 57 0.35 -5.25 12.81
N GLY A 58 1.52 -4.87 13.32
CA GLY A 58 2.77 -5.61 13.15
C GLY A 58 3.34 -5.61 11.73
N TRP A 59 2.81 -4.77 10.84
CA TRP A 59 3.26 -4.70 9.44
C TRP A 59 4.42 -3.71 9.27
N PHE A 60 4.23 -2.48 9.78
CA PHE A 60 5.21 -1.41 9.67
C PHE A 60 6.24 -1.45 10.80
N ASP A 61 5.78 -1.73 12.03
CA ASP A 61 6.62 -1.79 13.22
C ASP A 61 6.49 -3.15 13.90
N LYS A 62 7.63 -3.79 14.13
CA LYS A 62 7.76 -5.11 14.77
C LYS A 62 8.49 -5.04 16.11
N THR A 63 8.67 -3.84 16.66
CA THR A 63 9.33 -3.61 17.94
C THR A 63 8.64 -4.43 19.04
N PRO A 64 9.36 -5.30 19.76
CA PRO A 64 8.79 -6.11 20.82
C PRO A 64 8.07 -5.25 21.87
N GLY A 65 6.88 -5.68 22.29
CA GLY A 65 6.10 -4.99 23.32
C GLY A 65 5.33 -3.76 22.86
N LYS A 66 5.44 -3.33 21.59
CA LYS A 66 4.62 -2.24 21.05
C LYS A 66 3.22 -2.76 20.69
N ASP A 67 2.19 -2.27 21.37
CA ASP A 67 0.81 -2.67 21.13
C ASP A 67 0.23 -2.05 19.85
N TYR A 68 -0.92 -2.58 19.40
CA TYR A 68 -1.54 -2.13 18.16
C TYR A 68 -2.10 -0.70 18.23
N PRO A 69 -2.76 -0.25 19.32
CA PRO A 69 -3.18 1.15 19.45
C PRO A 69 -2.04 2.14 19.22
N ARG A 70 -0.88 1.93 19.85
CA ARG A 70 0.28 2.80 19.64
C ARG A 70 0.79 2.76 18.19
N GLN A 71 0.83 1.58 17.57
CA GLN A 71 1.20 1.48 16.15
C GLN A 71 0.23 2.24 15.25
N LEU A 72 -1.08 2.18 15.55
CA LEU A 72 -2.10 2.91 14.81
C LEU A 72 -1.92 4.43 14.97
N ASP A 73 -1.65 4.90 16.18
CA ASP A 73 -1.36 6.32 16.44
C ASP A 73 -0.13 6.80 15.64
N GLU A 74 0.94 6.00 15.61
CA GLU A 74 2.16 6.32 14.83
C GLU A 74 1.89 6.32 13.32
N MET A 75 1.07 5.39 12.80
CA MET A 75 0.62 5.40 11.40
C MET A 75 -0.13 6.68 11.06
N LEU A 76 -1.12 7.05 11.88
CA LEU A 76 -1.94 8.25 11.65
C LEU A 76 -1.13 9.54 11.79
N ALA A 77 -0.26 9.61 12.80
CA ALA A 77 0.61 10.77 13.00
C ALA A 77 1.55 11.00 11.82
N THR A 78 2.09 9.93 11.24
CA THR A 78 3.00 10.06 10.08
C THR A 78 2.25 10.47 8.81
N ILE A 79 1.02 10.00 8.62
CA ILE A 79 0.16 10.44 7.52
C ILE A 79 -0.20 11.92 7.66
N GLU A 80 -0.53 12.37 8.87
CA GLU A 80 -0.88 13.76 9.14
C GLU A 80 0.33 14.68 8.98
N ALA A 81 1.50 14.30 9.50
CA ALA A 81 2.74 15.05 9.29
C ALA A 81 3.06 15.20 7.79
N ALA A 82 2.97 14.13 7.00
CA ALA A 82 3.16 14.20 5.56
C ALA A 82 2.14 15.12 4.88
N ARG A 83 0.88 15.15 5.34
CA ARG A 83 -0.16 16.06 4.83
C ARG A 83 0.23 17.51 5.02
N GLU A 84 0.70 17.87 6.21
CA GLU A 84 1.11 19.23 6.56
C GLU A 84 2.32 19.67 5.72
N GLU A 85 3.32 18.80 5.58
CA GLU A 85 4.51 19.11 4.77
C GLU A 85 4.19 19.27 3.28
N TYR A 86 3.33 18.41 2.70
CA TYR A 86 2.87 18.60 1.33
C TYR A 86 2.07 19.90 1.16
N ALA A 87 1.14 20.19 2.08
CA ALA A 87 0.33 21.41 2.01
C ALA A 87 1.20 22.67 2.11
N GLY A 88 2.23 22.65 2.95
CA GLY A 88 3.21 23.73 3.07
C GLY A 88 4.10 23.88 1.84
N ALA A 89 4.71 22.79 1.36
CA ALA A 89 5.64 22.84 0.23
C ALA A 89 4.97 23.13 -1.12
N LEU A 90 3.70 22.75 -1.27
CA LEU A 90 2.92 22.91 -2.50
C LEU A 90 1.85 24.02 -2.38
N HIS A 91 1.97 24.96 -1.44
CA HIS A 91 1.00 26.06 -1.30
C HIS A 91 0.92 26.98 -2.56
N GLN A 92 1.99 26.98 -3.35
CA GLN A 92 2.10 27.60 -4.67
C GLN A 92 2.46 26.54 -5.73
N PRO A 93 2.30 26.82 -7.04
CA PRO A 93 2.71 25.91 -8.09
C PRO A 93 4.21 25.59 -8.00
N THR A 94 4.53 24.34 -7.68
CA THR A 94 5.90 23.88 -7.46
C THR A 94 6.19 22.57 -8.20
N ALA A 95 7.43 22.38 -8.64
CA ALA A 95 7.86 21.15 -9.30
C ALA A 95 7.78 19.96 -8.32
N PHE A 96 6.89 19.00 -8.62
CA PHE A 96 6.54 17.96 -7.66
C PHE A 96 7.68 17.02 -7.29
N PHE A 97 8.33 16.41 -8.29
CA PHE A 97 9.35 15.38 -8.02
C PHE A 97 10.53 15.89 -7.17
N PRO A 98 11.05 17.11 -7.39
CA PRO A 98 12.03 17.68 -6.50
C PRO A 98 11.60 17.86 -5.05
N VAL A 99 10.41 18.44 -4.85
CA VAL A 99 9.85 18.62 -3.52
C VAL A 99 9.59 17.27 -2.85
N TRP A 100 9.08 16.28 -3.58
CA TRP A 100 8.84 14.94 -3.05
C TRP A 100 10.12 14.32 -2.44
N LEU A 101 11.28 14.47 -3.10
CA LEU A 101 12.58 14.00 -2.56
C LEU A 101 13.01 14.76 -1.30
N GLU A 102 12.73 16.06 -1.21
CA GLU A 102 13.05 16.88 -0.05
C GLU A 102 12.15 16.53 1.14
N LEU A 103 10.84 16.40 0.88
CA LEU A 103 9.85 16.00 1.88
C LEU A 103 10.11 14.60 2.43
N GLN A 104 10.63 13.69 1.61
CA GLN A 104 11.06 12.38 2.08
C GLN A 104 12.09 12.50 3.22
N GLN A 105 13.13 13.32 3.03
CA GLN A 105 14.18 13.52 4.04
C GLN A 105 13.63 14.21 5.30
N GLN A 106 12.72 15.15 5.13
CA GLN A 106 12.08 15.86 6.25
C GLN A 106 11.23 14.92 7.11
N ILE A 107 10.37 14.11 6.49
CA ILE A 107 9.52 13.15 7.20
C ILE A 107 10.35 12.02 7.84
N GLU A 108 11.41 11.54 7.16
CA GLU A 108 12.35 10.59 7.75
C GLU A 108 13.03 11.16 9.01
N SER A 109 13.50 12.42 8.96
CA SER A 109 14.08 13.11 10.12
C SER A 109 13.07 13.31 11.25
N TRP A 110 11.84 13.74 10.91
CA TRP A 110 10.75 13.93 11.86
C TRP A 110 10.39 12.62 12.59
N CYS A 111 10.35 11.50 11.86
CA CYS A 111 10.11 10.16 12.41
C CYS A 111 11.26 9.72 13.31
N SER A 112 12.51 9.89 12.84
CA SER A 112 13.70 9.50 13.60
C SER A 112 13.79 10.22 14.95
N GLN A 113 13.47 11.52 14.99
CA GLN A 113 13.46 12.30 16.24
C GLN A 113 12.40 11.82 17.24
N ARG A 114 11.37 11.11 16.79
CA ARG A 114 10.26 10.58 17.60
C ARG A 114 10.38 9.09 17.88
N GLY A 115 11.45 8.44 17.43
CA GLY A 115 11.61 6.99 17.54
C GLY A 115 10.58 6.20 16.73
N ILE A 116 10.03 6.80 15.68
CA ILE A 116 9.13 6.15 14.72
C ILE A 116 9.99 5.44 13.67
N VAL A 117 9.62 4.20 13.34
CA VAL A 117 10.41 3.38 12.40
C VAL A 117 10.43 3.99 10.98
N PRO A 118 11.55 3.91 10.25
CA PRO A 118 11.68 4.55 8.92
C PRO A 118 10.63 4.09 7.91
N LEU A 119 10.14 2.84 8.02
CA LEU A 119 9.11 2.33 7.12
C LEU A 119 7.77 3.10 7.24
N LEU A 120 7.47 3.66 8.42
CA LEU A 120 6.29 4.52 8.60
C LEU A 120 6.48 5.88 7.92
N ALA A 121 7.70 6.44 7.92
CA ALA A 121 8.01 7.69 7.23
C ALA A 121 7.64 7.60 5.74
N SER A 122 8.13 6.55 5.08
CA SER A 122 7.80 6.29 3.67
C SER A 122 6.31 5.99 3.45
N PHE A 123 5.65 5.33 4.41
CA PHE A 123 4.22 5.02 4.32
C PHE A 123 3.36 6.30 4.26
N GLY A 124 3.53 7.22 5.23
CA GLY A 124 2.77 8.47 5.26
C GLY A 124 2.99 9.34 4.02
N LEU A 125 4.25 9.47 3.60
CA LEU A 125 4.62 10.21 2.39
C LEU A 125 3.98 9.61 1.12
N SER A 126 4.15 8.30 0.91
CA SER A 126 3.68 7.60 -0.30
C SER A 126 2.16 7.59 -0.44
N LEU A 127 1.42 7.74 0.65
CA LEU A 127 -0.04 7.82 0.61
C LEU A 127 -0.52 9.10 -0.05
N TRP A 128 0.03 10.26 0.36
CA TRP A 128 -0.29 11.54 -0.26
C TRP A 128 0.29 11.66 -1.67
N GLU A 129 1.50 11.14 -1.89
CA GLU A 129 2.08 11.04 -3.23
C GLU A 129 1.10 10.36 -4.19
N ARG A 130 0.61 9.16 -3.87
CA ARG A 130 -0.33 8.43 -4.74
C ARG A 130 -1.60 9.22 -5.03
N ALA A 131 -2.13 9.96 -4.05
CA ALA A 131 -3.30 10.79 -4.25
C ALA A 131 -3.00 11.97 -5.21
N ILE A 132 -1.83 12.61 -5.08
CA ILE A 132 -1.38 13.67 -6.00
C ILE A 132 -1.16 13.11 -7.41
N LEU A 133 -0.54 11.93 -7.55
CA LEU A 133 -0.34 11.29 -8.85
C LEU A 133 -1.67 10.90 -9.52
N ASP A 134 -2.66 10.44 -8.75
CA ASP A 134 -4.03 10.19 -9.24
C ASP A 134 -4.69 11.49 -9.71
N ALA A 135 -4.57 12.58 -8.96
CA ALA A 135 -5.10 13.90 -9.36
C ALA A 135 -4.46 14.39 -10.65
N ALA A 136 -3.13 14.25 -10.80
CA ALA A 136 -2.43 14.59 -12.03
C ALA A 136 -2.93 13.78 -13.23
N CYS A 137 -3.08 12.46 -13.08
CA CYS A 137 -3.65 11.62 -14.12
C CYS A 137 -5.04 12.11 -14.57
N ARG A 138 -5.89 12.48 -13.61
CA ARG A 138 -7.25 13.00 -13.86
C ARG A 138 -7.24 14.36 -14.54
N ALA A 139 -6.41 15.30 -14.08
CA ALA A 139 -6.25 16.63 -14.67
C ALA A 139 -5.81 16.57 -16.15
N HIS A 140 -4.98 15.59 -16.49
CA HIS A 140 -4.50 15.37 -17.86
C HIS A 140 -5.36 14.39 -18.67
N HIS A 141 -6.41 13.79 -18.08
CA HIS A 141 -7.26 12.78 -18.71
C HIS A 141 -6.48 11.59 -19.29
N VAL A 142 -5.48 11.09 -18.55
CA VAL A 142 -4.66 9.93 -18.93
C VAL A 142 -4.66 8.86 -17.85
N GLY A 143 -4.57 7.59 -18.25
CA GLY A 143 -4.38 6.49 -17.31
C GLY A 143 -2.97 6.48 -16.72
N PHE A 144 -2.81 5.95 -15.51
CA PHE A 144 -1.53 5.91 -14.77
C PHE A 144 -0.35 5.33 -15.58
N ALA A 145 -0.58 4.25 -16.34
CA ALA A 145 0.47 3.63 -17.14
C ALA A 145 1.06 4.60 -18.18
N ARG A 146 0.19 5.36 -18.86
CA ARG A 146 0.60 6.39 -19.80
C ARG A 146 1.25 7.56 -19.09
N ALA A 147 0.65 8.05 -17.99
CA ALA A 147 1.20 9.12 -17.18
C ALA A 147 2.64 8.85 -16.72
N ALA A 148 2.89 7.65 -16.19
CA ALA A 148 4.22 7.20 -15.76
C ALA A 148 5.18 7.10 -16.95
N ARG A 149 4.74 6.49 -18.06
CA ARG A 149 5.59 6.31 -19.25
C ARG A 149 5.96 7.62 -19.93
N ASP A 150 5.00 8.51 -20.10
CA ASP A 150 5.18 9.84 -20.69
C ASP A 150 5.84 10.81 -19.71
N ASN A 151 6.13 10.34 -18.49
CA ASN A 151 6.82 11.06 -17.43
C ASN A 151 6.17 12.40 -17.03
N ILE A 152 4.84 12.47 -17.01
CA ILE A 152 4.13 13.72 -16.64
C ILE A 152 4.48 14.16 -15.21
N PHE A 153 4.79 13.18 -14.35
CA PHE A 153 5.20 13.39 -12.96
C PHE A 153 6.56 14.07 -12.82
N GLY A 154 7.35 14.15 -13.90
CA GLY A 154 8.67 14.78 -13.89
C GLY A 154 9.72 13.98 -13.12
N ILE A 155 9.64 12.65 -13.17
CA ILE A 155 10.62 11.75 -12.55
C ILE A 155 11.98 11.99 -13.18
N ASP A 156 12.95 12.33 -12.33
CA ASP A 156 14.37 12.41 -12.66
C ASP A 156 15.10 11.33 -11.86
N ALA A 157 15.25 10.15 -12.48
CA ALA A 157 15.88 8.99 -11.85
C ALA A 157 17.35 9.25 -11.46
N GLY A 158 18.02 10.19 -12.13
CA GLY A 158 19.39 10.59 -11.81
C GLY A 158 19.52 11.22 -10.43
N ARG A 159 18.47 11.86 -9.92
CA ARG A 159 18.43 12.39 -8.54
C ARG A 159 18.27 11.31 -7.48
N ALA A 160 17.73 10.14 -7.86
CA ALA A 160 17.65 8.99 -6.97
C ALA A 160 18.97 8.21 -6.95
N HIS A 161 19.60 8.00 -8.12
CA HIS A 161 20.89 7.33 -8.20
C HIS A 161 21.68 7.72 -9.45
N LYS A 162 22.99 8.02 -9.30
CA LYS A 162 23.86 8.48 -10.39
C LYS A 162 23.91 7.57 -11.63
N THR A 163 23.73 6.26 -11.46
CA THR A 163 23.74 5.31 -12.59
C THR A 163 22.48 5.38 -13.46
N LEU A 164 21.46 6.12 -13.02
CA LEU A 164 20.20 6.33 -13.73
C LEU A 164 20.15 7.71 -14.39
N GLN A 165 21.28 8.42 -14.43
CA GLN A 165 21.36 9.75 -15.02
C GLN A 165 21.01 9.70 -16.51
N GLY A 166 20.06 10.54 -16.93
CA GLY A 166 19.54 10.57 -18.30
C GLY A 166 18.53 9.47 -18.64
N ALA A 167 18.33 8.48 -17.78
CA ALA A 167 17.31 7.45 -17.98
C ALA A 167 15.91 8.04 -17.74
N VAL A 168 14.98 7.73 -18.64
CA VAL A 168 13.58 8.18 -18.56
C VAL A 168 12.63 6.99 -18.42
N PRO A 169 11.43 7.17 -17.85
CA PRO A 169 10.47 6.08 -17.68
C PRO A 169 10.18 5.24 -18.93
N SER A 170 10.17 5.87 -20.10
CA SER A 170 9.91 5.22 -21.38
C SER A 170 11.02 4.25 -21.85
N ASP A 171 12.22 4.31 -21.27
CA ASP A 171 13.33 3.40 -21.57
C ASP A 171 13.07 1.98 -21.03
N TRP A 172 12.30 1.87 -19.95
CA TRP A 172 12.05 0.60 -19.23
C TRP A 172 10.57 0.22 -19.14
N LEU A 173 9.64 1.15 -19.32
CA LEU A 173 8.20 0.86 -19.34
C LEU A 173 7.70 0.41 -20.72
N PRO A 174 6.83 -0.63 -20.79
CA PRO A 174 6.25 -1.08 -22.04
C PRO A 174 5.35 0.01 -22.64
N LYS A 175 5.20 0.02 -23.97
CA LYS A 175 4.32 0.97 -24.68
C LYS A 175 2.86 0.87 -24.23
N GLU A 176 2.40 -0.35 -23.98
CA GLU A 176 1.04 -0.65 -23.54
C GLU A 176 1.07 -1.43 -22.22
N PRO A 177 0.20 -1.11 -21.24
CA PRO A 177 0.11 -1.88 -20.01
C PRO A 177 -0.42 -3.28 -20.27
N ARG A 178 -0.05 -4.23 -19.40
CA ARG A 178 -0.65 -5.57 -19.45
C ARG A 178 -2.14 -5.49 -19.13
N LYS A 179 -2.95 -6.12 -19.98
CA LYS A 179 -4.41 -6.22 -19.79
C LYS A 179 -4.84 -7.27 -18.76
N ARG A 180 -3.89 -8.04 -18.22
CA ARG A 180 -4.13 -9.14 -17.28
C ARG A 180 -3.00 -9.20 -16.26
N ILE A 181 -3.35 -9.45 -15.00
CA ILE A 181 -2.42 -9.71 -13.90
C ILE A 181 -2.80 -11.01 -13.20
N ALA A 182 -1.81 -11.73 -12.67
CA ALA A 182 -2.02 -12.88 -11.82
C ALA A 182 -2.23 -12.40 -10.37
N VAL A 183 -3.36 -12.76 -9.76
CA VAL A 183 -3.58 -12.53 -8.33
C VAL A 183 -3.04 -13.73 -7.55
N ARG A 184 -2.13 -13.47 -6.59
CA ARG A 184 -1.58 -14.51 -5.71
C ARG A 184 -2.44 -14.62 -4.46
N HIS A 185 -3.12 -15.76 -4.30
CA HIS A 185 -3.84 -16.08 -3.07
C HIS A 185 -2.85 -16.49 -1.98
N THR A 186 -2.91 -15.85 -0.82
CA THR A 186 -2.03 -16.20 0.30
C THR A 186 -2.63 -17.37 1.06
N VAL A 187 -1.87 -18.45 1.24
CA VAL A 187 -2.24 -19.61 2.07
C VAL A 187 -1.50 -19.50 3.40
N GLY A 188 -2.19 -18.98 4.41
CA GLY A 188 -1.71 -18.78 5.77
C GLY A 188 -1.52 -20.08 6.54
N MET A 189 -0.66 -20.07 7.56
CA MET A 189 -0.28 -21.27 8.33
C MET A 189 -1.48 -22.00 8.94
N GLY A 190 -2.50 -21.27 9.38
CA GLY A 190 -3.73 -21.81 9.96
C GLY A 190 -4.93 -21.82 9.01
N ASP A 191 -4.73 -21.53 7.72
CA ASP A 191 -5.84 -21.53 6.76
C ASP A 191 -6.23 -22.99 6.44
N ALA A 192 -7.53 -23.27 6.47
CA ALA A 192 -8.06 -24.58 6.09
C ALA A 192 -7.76 -24.90 4.63
N LEU A 193 -7.16 -26.06 4.36
CA LEU A 193 -6.90 -26.49 2.98
C LEU A 193 -8.15 -27.13 2.37
N ARG A 194 -8.89 -27.88 3.18
CA ARG A 194 -10.06 -28.68 2.80
C ARG A 194 -11.26 -28.29 3.67
N PRO A 195 -12.51 -28.46 3.19
CA PRO A 195 -13.71 -28.15 3.99
C PRO A 195 -13.81 -28.89 5.33
N ARG A 196 -13.21 -30.10 5.39
CA ARG A 196 -13.14 -30.93 6.61
C ARG A 196 -12.16 -30.40 7.66
N ASP A 197 -11.27 -29.48 7.29
CA ASP A 197 -10.30 -28.89 8.20
C ASP A 197 -10.93 -27.71 8.99
N ILE A 198 -12.17 -27.33 8.67
CA ILE A 198 -12.93 -26.26 9.33
C ILE A 198 -13.85 -26.90 10.37
N SER A 199 -13.69 -26.53 11.64
CA SER A 199 -14.57 -26.98 12.72
C SER A 199 -15.96 -26.38 12.61
N ASP A 200 -16.95 -27.00 13.27
CA ASP A 200 -18.34 -26.53 13.19
C ASP A 200 -18.53 -25.14 13.81
N ASP A 201 -17.73 -24.77 14.80
CA ASP A 201 -17.76 -23.44 15.44
C ASP A 201 -17.10 -22.33 14.60
N GLU A 202 -16.18 -22.67 13.69
CA GLU A 202 -15.53 -21.73 12.77
C GLU A 202 -16.24 -21.63 11.40
N ARG A 203 -17.24 -22.49 11.16
CA ARG A 203 -17.98 -22.54 9.89
C ARG A 203 -18.90 -21.32 9.76
N LEU A 204 -18.78 -20.62 8.64
CA LEU A 204 -19.58 -19.45 8.28
C LEU A 204 -20.65 -19.86 7.25
N ASP A 205 -21.89 -19.47 7.49
CA ASP A 205 -23.00 -19.69 6.56
C ASP A 205 -23.32 -18.41 5.76
N ASP A 206 -22.30 -17.90 5.04
CA ASP A 206 -22.41 -16.67 4.24
C ASP A 206 -22.23 -16.90 2.73
N GLY A 207 -22.30 -18.17 2.30
CA GLY A 207 -22.26 -18.58 0.89
C GLY A 207 -20.92 -18.36 0.19
N ARG A 208 -19.85 -18.07 0.93
CA ARG A 208 -18.51 -17.80 0.37
C ARG A 208 -17.53 -18.90 0.79
N PRO A 209 -16.52 -19.23 -0.05
CA PRO A 209 -15.54 -20.27 0.26
C PRO A 209 -14.74 -19.94 1.54
N GLN A 210 -14.39 -20.95 2.32
CA GLN A 210 -13.55 -20.82 3.51
C GLN A 210 -12.26 -21.64 3.39
N ALA A 211 -12.32 -22.81 2.74
CA ALA A 211 -11.15 -23.64 2.50
C ALA A 211 -10.51 -23.39 1.13
N LEU A 212 -9.20 -23.59 1.03
CA LEU A 212 -8.44 -23.43 -0.22
C LEU A 212 -9.06 -24.20 -1.40
N GLN A 213 -9.48 -25.46 -1.18
CA GLN A 213 -10.15 -26.26 -2.21
C GLN A 213 -11.46 -25.64 -2.72
N GLU A 214 -12.19 -24.91 -1.88
CA GLU A 214 -13.41 -24.22 -2.29
C GLU A 214 -13.06 -22.98 -3.10
N TYR A 215 -12.07 -22.18 -2.66
CA TYR A 215 -11.57 -21.05 -3.44
C TYR A 215 -11.07 -21.46 -4.83
N ILE A 216 -10.35 -22.57 -4.94
CA ILE A 216 -9.86 -23.11 -6.23
C ILE A 216 -11.03 -23.48 -7.15
N ARG A 217 -12.05 -24.17 -6.63
CA ARG A 217 -13.20 -24.64 -7.39
C ARG A 217 -14.16 -23.51 -7.78
N GLN A 218 -14.47 -22.62 -6.85
CA GLN A 218 -15.50 -21.59 -7.02
C GLN A 218 -14.94 -20.29 -7.65
N LEU A 219 -13.73 -19.86 -7.27
CA LEU A 219 -13.15 -18.59 -7.75
C LEU A 219 -12.03 -18.77 -8.78
N GLY A 220 -11.65 -20.01 -9.08
CA GLY A 220 -10.68 -20.28 -10.13
C GLY A 220 -9.26 -19.78 -9.81
N ILE A 221 -8.88 -19.60 -8.54
CA ILE A 221 -7.54 -19.14 -8.18
C ILE A 221 -6.47 -20.19 -8.57
N ARG A 222 -5.32 -19.72 -9.08
CA ARG A 222 -4.25 -20.58 -9.63
C ARG A 222 -2.84 -20.23 -9.16
N PHE A 223 -2.64 -19.08 -8.53
CA PHE A 223 -1.33 -18.64 -8.06
C PHE A 223 -1.37 -18.50 -6.55
N PHE A 224 -0.43 -19.16 -5.86
CA PHE A 224 -0.43 -19.24 -4.40
C PHE A 224 0.86 -18.66 -3.80
N LYS A 225 0.74 -18.04 -2.63
CA LYS A 225 1.86 -17.70 -1.74
C LYS A 225 1.66 -18.46 -0.43
N ILE A 226 2.45 -19.51 -0.22
CA ILE A 226 2.32 -20.40 0.94
C ILE A 226 3.18 -19.84 2.08
N LYS A 227 2.59 -19.60 3.25
CA LYS A 227 3.35 -19.30 4.47
C LYS A 227 3.96 -20.59 5.03
N LEU A 228 5.20 -20.49 5.49
CA LEU A 228 6.00 -21.56 6.07
C LEU A 228 6.43 -21.17 7.49
N SER A 229 6.70 -22.16 8.35
CA SER A 229 7.11 -21.94 9.74
C SER A 229 8.62 -21.73 9.90
N GLY A 230 9.42 -22.18 8.93
CA GLY A 230 10.88 -22.25 9.04
C GLY A 230 11.39 -23.57 9.63
N ASP A 231 10.52 -24.53 9.91
CA ASP A 231 10.89 -25.91 10.24
C ASP A 231 10.88 -26.74 8.94
N PRO A 232 12.04 -27.21 8.44
CA PRO A 232 12.11 -27.92 7.16
C PRO A 232 11.20 -29.14 7.04
N ALA A 233 11.02 -29.92 8.11
CA ALA A 233 10.22 -31.13 8.07
C ALA A 233 8.72 -30.79 8.02
N ALA A 234 8.29 -29.84 8.86
CA ALA A 234 6.91 -29.37 8.87
C ALA A 234 6.56 -28.64 7.55
N ASP A 235 7.48 -27.83 7.04
CA ASP A 235 7.32 -27.07 5.81
C ASP A 235 7.23 -27.97 4.58
N LEU A 236 8.05 -29.04 4.50
CA LEU A 236 7.94 -30.02 3.42
C LEU A 236 6.57 -30.70 3.43
N LYS A 237 6.11 -31.16 4.60
CA LYS A 237 4.77 -31.76 4.73
C LYS A 237 3.69 -30.79 4.28
N ARG A 238 3.78 -29.53 4.69
CA ARG A 238 2.81 -28.49 4.32
C ARG A 238 2.81 -28.21 2.82
N LEU A 239 3.98 -28.14 2.18
CA LEU A 239 4.08 -27.94 0.74
C LEU A 239 3.37 -29.08 0.00
N LEU A 240 3.63 -30.34 0.38
CA LEU A 240 2.98 -31.52 -0.21
C LEU A 240 1.46 -31.57 0.00
N GLU A 241 0.91 -30.95 1.05
CA GLU A 241 -0.54 -30.86 1.24
C GLU A 241 -1.20 -29.80 0.36
N VAL A 242 -0.45 -28.78 -0.08
CA VAL A 242 -0.96 -27.65 -0.88
C VAL A 242 -0.75 -27.86 -2.38
N THR A 243 0.37 -28.49 -2.78
CA THR A 243 0.75 -28.78 -4.18
C THR A 243 0.23 -30.13 -4.64
#